data_AF-A0A5C7S1U5-F1
#
_entry.id   AF-A0A5C7S1U5-F1
#
_cell.length_a   1.000
_cell.length_b   1.000
_cell.length_c   1.000
_cell.angle_alpha   90.00
_cell.angle_beta   90.00
_cell.angle_gamma   90.00
#
_symmetry.space_group_name_H-M   'P 1'
#
loop_
_entity.id
_entity.type
_entity.pdbx_description
1 polymer ?
#
loop_
_entity_poly.entity_id
_entity_poly.type
_entity_poly.pdbx_seq_one_letter_code
_entity_poly.pdbx_strand_id
1 'polypeptide(L)'
;MAASTYTDTAASHTVKPTQTVVANNSGKDITLAFASSSSLLIKNGTSSAKISATIASINYNATHYYCAQGNDDTIPANKPVTITTSGDHLAMTIA
;
A
#
# COMPACT_ATOMS: atom_id res chain seq x y z
N MET A 1 16.14 -0.29 4.35
CA MET A 1 14.91 0.20 3.69
C MET A 1 13.75 -0.09 4.63
N ALA A 2 12.92 0.90 4.93
CA ALA A 2 11.71 0.65 5.72
C ALA A 2 10.71 -0.13 4.84
N ALA A 3 10.23 -1.25 5.36
CA ALA A 3 9.21 -2.07 4.72
C ALA A 3 7.98 -2.12 5.63
N SER A 4 6.87 -1.57 5.17
CA SER A 4 5.58 -1.69 5.83
C SER A 4 4.98 -3.05 5.49
N THR A 5 4.65 -3.86 6.49
CA THR A 5 3.98 -5.14 6.30
C THR A 5 2.47 -4.94 6.42
N TYR A 6 1.71 -5.65 5.59
CA TYR A 6 0.25 -5.61 5.57
C TYR A 6 -0.32 -7.02 5.77
N THR A 7 -1.30 -7.15 6.66
CA THR A 7 -1.95 -8.41 7.07
C THR A 7 -3.45 -8.34 6.85
N ASP A 8 -4.12 -9.48 6.75
CA ASP A 8 -5.57 -9.60 6.71
C ASP A 8 -6.27 -9.29 8.06
N THR A 9 -5.49 -9.11 9.13
CA THR A 9 -5.98 -8.64 10.42
C THR A 9 -6.28 -7.14 10.37
N ALA A 10 -7.51 -6.75 10.74
CA ALA A 10 -7.92 -5.35 10.80
C ALA A 10 -7.06 -4.56 11.79
N ALA A 11 -6.52 -3.43 11.33
CA ALA A 11 -5.73 -2.50 12.13
C ALA A 11 -6.13 -1.05 11.82
N SER A 12 -5.99 -0.16 12.81
CA SER A 12 -6.32 1.27 12.67
C SER A 12 -5.14 2.10 12.15
N HIS A 13 -4.00 1.47 11.87
CA HIS A 13 -2.79 2.15 11.42
C HIS A 13 -2.84 2.40 9.91
N THR A 14 -2.46 3.61 9.53
CA THR A 14 -2.54 4.08 8.14
C THR A 14 -1.18 4.35 7.56
N VAL A 15 -1.09 4.37 6.23
CA VAL A 15 0.12 4.77 5.52
C VAL A 15 -0.14 6.08 4.77
N LYS A 16 0.69 7.09 5.04
CA LYS A 16 0.55 8.46 4.55
C LYS A 16 1.60 8.74 3.48
N PRO A 17 1.32 8.44 2.20
CA PRO A 17 2.19 8.80 1.09
C PRO A 17 2.26 10.30 0.88
N THR A 18 3.42 10.79 0.43
CA THR A 18 3.61 12.18 0.02
C THR A 18 4.16 12.18 -1.40
N GLN A 19 3.37 12.54 -2.42
CA GLN A 19 3.81 12.52 -3.83
C GLN A 19 4.51 11.20 -4.23
N THR A 20 3.98 10.08 -3.76
CA THR A 20 4.60 8.75 -3.86
C THR A 20 4.04 8.02 -5.07
N VAL A 21 4.91 7.39 -5.85
CA VAL A 21 4.48 6.41 -6.87
C VAL A 21 4.42 5.03 -6.22
N VAL A 22 3.33 4.30 -6.43
CA VAL A 22 3.16 2.92 -5.95
C VAL A 22 3.24 1.97 -7.14
N ALA A 23 4.24 1.10 -7.17
CA ALA A 23 4.37 0.02 -8.14
C ALA A 23 3.75 -1.27 -7.58
N ASN A 24 2.93 -1.95 -8.38
CA ASN A 24 2.33 -3.22 -8.00
C ASN A 24 3.09 -4.39 -8.64
N ASN A 25 3.85 -5.12 -7.82
CA ASN A 25 4.53 -6.37 -8.17
C ASN A 25 4.02 -7.55 -7.32
N SER A 26 2.77 -7.48 -6.87
CA SER A 26 2.15 -8.49 -5.98
C SER A 26 1.64 -9.75 -6.71
N GLY A 27 1.77 -9.79 -8.04
CA GLY A 27 1.30 -10.90 -8.89
C GLY A 27 -0.19 -10.83 -9.24
N LYS A 28 -0.96 -9.92 -8.64
CA LYS A 28 -2.38 -9.66 -8.96
C LYS A 28 -2.69 -8.18 -8.88
N ASP A 29 -3.84 -7.77 -9.40
CA ASP A 29 -4.32 -6.40 -9.28
C ASP A 29 -4.60 -6.06 -7.80
N ILE A 30 -4.25 -4.84 -7.40
CA ILE A 30 -4.53 -4.31 -6.06
C ILE A 30 -5.40 -3.08 -6.16
N THR A 31 -6.24 -2.86 -5.15
CA THR A 31 -6.98 -1.61 -5.00
C THR A 31 -6.56 -0.95 -3.69
N LEU A 32 -5.96 0.24 -3.78
CA LEU A 32 -5.69 1.07 -2.62
C LEU A 32 -6.99 1.74 -2.16
N ALA A 33 -7.44 1.43 -0.94
CA ALA A 33 -8.54 2.13 -0.30
C ALA A 33 -7.99 3.30 0.51
N PHE A 34 -8.39 4.52 0.16
CA PHE A 34 -7.97 5.72 0.88
C PHE A 34 -8.97 6.10 1.97
N ALA A 35 -8.48 6.69 3.05
CA ALA A 35 -9.32 7.09 4.20
C ALA A 35 -10.33 8.21 3.87
N SER A 36 -10.04 9.05 2.86
CA SER A 36 -10.84 10.24 2.56
C SER A 36 -10.94 10.53 1.06
N SER A 37 -10.77 9.52 0.21
CA SER A 37 -10.79 9.67 -1.26
C SER A 37 -11.24 8.36 -1.93
N SER A 38 -11.65 8.46 -3.19
CA SER A 38 -12.01 7.29 -4.01
C SER A 38 -10.83 6.34 -4.16
N SER A 39 -11.09 5.04 -4.04
CA SER A 39 -10.07 4.00 -4.17
C SER A 39 -9.37 4.01 -5.54
N LEU A 40 -8.11 3.57 -5.57
CA LEU A 40 -7.30 3.48 -6.79
C LEU A 40 -6.94 2.03 -7.11
N LEU A 41 -7.34 1.56 -8.29
CA LEU A 41 -6.91 0.28 -8.85
C LEU A 41 -5.51 0.43 -9.46
N ILE A 42 -4.59 -0.47 -9.12
CA ILE A 42 -3.25 -0.59 -9.71
C ILE A 42 -3.10 -2.01 -10.25
N LYS A 43 -3.00 -2.13 -11.56
CA LYS A 43 -2.85 -3.44 -12.22
C LYS A 43 -1.48 -4.06 -11.90
N ASN A 44 -1.41 -5.39 -11.89
CA ASN A 44 -0.15 -6.09 -11.72
C ASN A 44 0.87 -5.66 -12.80
N GLY A 45 2.12 -5.43 -12.40
CA GLY A 45 3.20 -4.97 -13.29
C GLY A 45 3.10 -3.49 -13.71
N THR A 46 2.22 -2.70 -13.08
CA THR A 46 2.06 -1.27 -13.37
C THR A 46 2.30 -0.40 -12.13
N SER A 47 2.41 0.90 -12.37
CA SER A 47 2.60 1.90 -11.32
C SER A 47 1.47 2.93 -11.33
N SER A 48 1.11 3.42 -10.15
CA SER A 48 0.18 4.53 -10.00
C SER A 48 0.76 5.86 -10.48
N ALA A 49 -0.11 6.85 -10.69
CA ALA A 49 0.33 8.24 -10.61
C ALA A 49 0.85 8.56 -9.18
N LYS A 50 1.47 9.73 -9.00
CA LYS A 50 1.87 10.20 -7.67
C LYS A 50 0.63 10.35 -6.78
N ILE A 51 0.60 9.65 -5.66
CA ILE A 51 -0.47 9.72 -4.66
C ILE A 51 0.02 10.47 -3.41
N SER A 52 -0.90 11.20 -2.79
CA SER A 52 -0.71 11.88 -1.50
C SER A 52 -1.86 11.61 -0.52
N ALA A 53 -2.74 10.66 -0.85
CA ALA A 53 -3.89 10.31 -0.04
C ALA A 53 -3.53 9.19 0.94
N THR A 54 -3.96 9.33 2.20
CA THR A 54 -3.76 8.33 3.25
C THR A 54 -4.40 6.99 2.85
N ILE A 55 -3.58 5.94 2.78
CA ILE A 55 -3.99 4.56 2.51
C ILE A 55 -4.49 3.96 3.83
N ALA A 56 -5.75 3.54 3.84
CA ALA A 56 -6.39 2.86 4.97
C ALA A 56 -6.24 1.33 4.87
N SER A 57 -6.41 0.78 3.67
CA SER A 57 -6.22 -0.65 3.41
C SER A 57 -5.85 -0.90 1.95
N ILE A 58 -5.36 -2.11 1.68
CA ILE A 58 -5.08 -2.61 0.34
C ILE A 58 -5.97 -3.81 0.09
N ASN A 59 -6.81 -3.75 -0.92
CA ASN A 59 -7.61 -4.88 -1.34
C ASN A 59 -6.81 -5.70 -2.35
N TYR A 60 -6.53 -6.95 -2.00
CA TYR A 60 -5.80 -7.90 -2.81
C TYR A 60 -6.60 -9.21 -2.87
N ASN A 61 -6.97 -9.65 -4.07
CA ASN A 61 -7.68 -10.90 -4.29
C ASN A 61 -8.96 -11.07 -3.43
N ALA A 62 -9.78 -10.00 -3.34
CA ALA A 62 -10.99 -9.93 -2.52
C ALA A 62 -10.77 -9.96 -0.99
N THR A 63 -9.52 -9.89 -0.53
CA THR A 63 -9.17 -9.75 0.89
C THR A 63 -8.67 -8.33 1.18
N HIS A 64 -9.08 -7.78 2.31
CA HIS A 64 -8.59 -6.48 2.78
C HIS A 64 -7.35 -6.69 3.64
N TYR A 65 -6.27 -6.00 3.29
CA TYR A 65 -5.02 -6.00 4.03
C TYR A 65 -4.79 -4.65 4.68
N TYR A 66 -4.45 -4.64 5.96
CA TYR A 66 -4.23 -3.47 6.79
C TYR A 66 -2.78 -3.38 7.22
N CYS A 67 -2.29 -2.16 7.42
CA CYS A 67 -0.91 -1.95 7.87
C CYS A 67 -0.71 -2.62 9.24
N ALA A 68 0.21 -3.57 9.32
CA ALA A 68 0.55 -4.31 10.53
C ALA A 68 1.62 -3.61 11.39
N GLN A 69 2.06 -2.42 10.98
CA GLN A 69 2.95 -1.60 11.81
C GLN A 69 2.19 -1.09 13.04
N GLY A 70 2.86 -1.00 14.18
CA GLY A 70 2.24 -0.52 15.42
C GLY A 70 1.94 0.98 15.45
N ASN A 71 2.25 1.72 14.38
CA ASN A 71 2.06 3.17 14.25
C ASN A 71 1.67 3.52 12.82
N ASP A 72 1.11 4.71 12.63
CA ASP A 72 0.97 5.30 11.30
C ASP A 72 2.35 5.45 10.64
N ASP A 73 2.47 5.02 9.37
CA ASP A 73 3.70 5.14 8.60
C ASP A 73 3.61 6.32 7.64
N THR A 74 4.69 7.08 7.49
CA THR A 74 4.75 8.21 6.56
C THR A 74 5.79 7.92 5.48
N ILE A 75 5.35 7.88 4.22
CA ILE A 75 6.28 7.72 3.10
C ILE A 75 6.77 9.11 2.69
N PRO A 76 8.09 9.36 2.69
CA PRO A 76 8.64 10.66 2.33
C PRO A 76 8.33 11.08 0.90
N ALA A 77 8.43 12.38 0.63
CA ALA A 77 8.23 12.94 -0.70
C ALA A 77 9.15 12.30 -1.77
N ASN A 78 8.59 11.98 -2.93
CA ASN A 78 9.31 11.43 -4.09
C ASN A 78 10.06 10.11 -3.80
N LYS A 79 9.62 9.37 -2.78
CA LYS A 79 10.09 8.02 -2.48
C LYS A 79 9.12 7.00 -3.08
N PRO A 80 9.41 6.39 -4.24
CA PRO A 80 8.53 5.39 -4.80
C PRO A 80 8.52 4.15 -3.90
N VAL A 81 7.39 3.46 -3.90
CA VAL A 81 7.21 2.22 -3.14
C VAL A 81 6.81 1.10 -4.08
N THR A 82 7.21 -0.11 -3.73
CA THR A 82 6.80 -1.32 -4.44
C THR A 82 6.01 -2.21 -3.49
N ILE A 83 4.85 -2.67 -3.93
CA ILE A 83 4.06 -3.67 -3.23
C ILE A 83 4.37 -5.04 -3.81
N THR A 84 4.77 -5.97 -2.97
CA THR A 84 5.01 -7.38 -3.31
C THR A 84 4.21 -8.28 -2.38
N THR A 85 3.97 -9.51 -2.81
CA THR A 85 3.49 -10.58 -1.92
C THR A 85 4.68 -11.26 -1.24
N SER A 86 4.51 -11.59 0.04
CA SER A 86 5.49 -12.32 0.84
C SER A 86 4.75 -13.37 1.66
N GLY A 87 4.60 -14.58 1.10
CA GLY A 87 3.75 -15.62 1.69
C GLY A 87 2.29 -15.15 1.72
N ASP A 88 1.69 -15.19 2.92
CA ASP A 88 0.29 -14.79 3.14
C ASP A 88 0.09 -13.27 3.34
N HIS A 89 1.17 -12.48 3.28
CA HIS A 89 1.18 -11.06 3.62
C HIS A 89 1.56 -10.20 2.40
N LEU A 90 1.18 -8.91 2.43
CA LEU A 90 1.67 -7.92 1.48
C LEU A 90 2.82 -7.12 2.12
N ALA A 91 3.86 -6.86 1.35
CA ALA A 91 4.99 -6.04 1.76
C ALA A 91 5.05 -4.78 0.89
N MET A 92 5.10 -3.61 1.52
CA MET A 92 5.34 -2.33 0.85
C MET A 92 6.76 -1.88 1.18
N THR A 93 7.62 -1.83 0.16
CA THR A 93 9.03 -1.48 0.31
C THR A 93 9.31 -0.10 -0.26
N ILE A 94 9.91 0.78 0.54
CA ILE A 94 10.34 2.13 0.11
C ILE A 94 11.73 2.05 -0.53
N ALA A 95 11.90 2.67 -1.70
CA ALA A 95 13.17 2.75 -2.42
C ALA A 95 14.12 3.87 -1.94
#